data_AF-A0A522IQK3-F1
#
_entry.id   AF-A0A522IQK3-F1
#
_cell.length_a   1.000
_cell.length_b   1.000
_cell.length_c   1.000
_cell.angle_alpha   90.00
_cell.angle_beta   90.00
_cell.angle_gamma   90.00
#
_symmetry.space_group_name_H-M   'P 1'
#
loop_
_entity.id
_entity.type
_entity.pdbx_description
1 polymer ?
#
loop_
_entity_poly.entity_id
_entity_poly.type
_entity_poly.pdbx_seq_one_letter_code
_entity_poly.pdbx_strand_id
1 'polypeptide(L)'
;MEDERTLYPSYAGLNRTAMIGGVPMFPALIIGCTSLITSMVGGFVLGPGGLLIGSAGVPVFLFFRHVCETDDQSLRLTWLEFRCWLDRRRVSVFGRTYTLAPMRYGRDLDVYTRSFSRGRDLERFEALRQRLLAQAEEDEDE
;
A
#
# COMPACT_ATOMS: atom_id res chain seq x y z
N MET A 1 2.05 24.15 26.43
CA MET A 1 1.61 23.79 25.06
C MET A 1 2.77 23.73 24.06
N GLU A 2 3.97 24.26 24.36
CA GLU A 2 5.13 24.16 23.45
C GLU A 2 5.95 22.87 23.63
N ASP A 3 5.78 22.15 24.75
CA ASP A 3 6.64 21.02 25.16
C ASP A 3 6.23 19.65 24.55
N GLU A 4 5.00 19.49 24.05
CA GLU A 4 4.57 18.22 23.43
C GLU A 4 5.06 18.07 21.98
N ARG A 5 5.36 19.18 21.29
CA ARG A 5 5.79 19.17 19.87
C ARG A 5 7.24 18.74 19.69
N THR A 6 8.05 18.79 20.75
CA THR A 6 9.46 18.34 20.77
C THR A 6 9.58 16.85 21.13
N LEU A 7 8.60 16.30 21.85
CA LEU A 7 8.57 14.91 22.32
C LEU A 7 8.28 13.91 21.19
N TYR A 8 7.52 14.35 20.18
CA TYR A 8 7.30 13.62 18.94
C TYR A 8 7.68 14.50 17.74
N PRO A 9 8.95 14.52 17.31
CA PRO A 9 9.31 15.15 16.05
C PRO A 9 8.62 14.40 14.92
N SER A 10 7.41 14.81 14.56
CA SER A 10 6.75 14.36 13.35
C SER A 10 7.53 14.96 12.19
N TYR A 11 8.44 14.19 11.60
CA TYR A 11 9.17 14.61 10.41
C TYR A 11 8.18 14.73 9.24
N ALA A 12 7.51 15.87 9.13
CA ALA A 12 6.49 16.13 8.12
C ALA A 12 7.03 15.95 6.69
N GLY A 13 8.33 16.12 6.49
CA GLY A 13 9.02 15.87 5.21
C GLY A 13 9.37 14.40 4.94
N LEU A 14 9.51 13.56 5.97
CA LEU A 14 9.84 12.13 5.79
C LEU A 14 8.63 11.29 5.38
N ASN A 15 7.42 11.77 5.70
CA ASN A 15 6.17 11.06 5.38
C ASN A 15 5.68 11.31 3.95
N ARG A 16 6.21 12.33 3.26
CA ARG A 16 5.81 12.67 1.89
C ARG A 16 6.75 12.03 0.88
N THR A 17 6.18 11.61 -0.24
CA THR A 17 6.99 11.03 -1.32
C THR A 17 7.82 12.12 -1.98
N ALA A 18 9.10 11.86 -2.27
CA ALA A 18 9.92 12.77 -3.06
C ALA A 18 9.36 12.85 -4.49
N MET A 19 8.97 14.05 -4.94
CA MET A 19 8.39 14.30 -6.26
C MET A 19 9.30 15.20 -7.11
N ILE A 20 9.40 14.88 -8.40
CA ILE A 20 10.10 15.68 -9.42
C ILE A 20 9.05 16.12 -10.44
N GLY A 21 8.83 17.44 -10.57
CA GLY A 21 7.88 17.98 -11.55
C GLY A 21 6.43 17.52 -11.36
N GLY A 22 6.03 17.18 -10.13
CA GLY A 22 4.69 16.69 -9.79
C GLY A 22 4.49 15.18 -9.93
N VAL A 23 5.55 14.42 -10.26
CA VAL A 23 5.52 12.94 -10.33
C VAL A 23 6.48 12.37 -9.28
N PRO A 24 6.16 11.28 -8.57
CA PRO A 24 7.09 10.65 -7.65
C PRO A 24 8.41 10.25 -8.35
N MET A 25 9.53 10.38 -7.63
CA MET A 25 10.88 10.25 -8.17
C MET A 25 11.12 8.93 -8.91
N PHE A 26 10.73 7.79 -8.31
CA PHE A 26 10.93 6.48 -8.91
C PHE A 26 10.15 6.28 -10.23
N PRO A 27 8.82 6.54 -10.30
CA PRO A 27 8.09 6.55 -11.56
C PRO A 27 8.71 7.46 -12.63
N ALA A 28 9.11 8.68 -12.26
CA ALA A 28 9.72 9.62 -13.21
C ALA A 28 11.04 9.06 -13.79
N LEU A 29 11.87 8.45 -12.95
CA LEU A 29 13.13 7.81 -13.38
C LEU A 29 12.86 6.63 -14.31
N ILE A 30 11.90 5.78 -13.99
CA ILE A 30 11.53 4.62 -14.83
C ILE A 30 11.08 5.09 -16.21
N ILE A 31 10.23 6.12 -16.30
CA ILE A 31 9.78 6.67 -17.59
C ILE A 31 10.97 7.24 -18.37
N GLY A 32 11.85 8.01 -17.72
CA GLY A 32 13.05 8.55 -18.36
C GLY A 32 13.96 7.45 -18.91
N CYS A 33 14.33 6.48 -18.08
CA CYS A 33 15.19 5.37 -18.49
C CYS A 33 14.55 4.52 -19.61
N THR A 34 13.26 4.18 -19.51
CA THR A 34 12.58 3.39 -20.54
C THR A 34 12.45 4.16 -21.85
N SER A 35 12.17 5.47 -21.82
CA SER A 35 12.15 6.31 -23.02
C SER A 35 13.52 6.41 -23.71
N LEU A 36 14.60 6.50 -22.94
CA LEU A 36 15.97 6.52 -23.47
C LEU A 36 16.34 5.18 -24.10
N ILE A 37 16.09 4.06 -23.40
CA ILE A 37 16.40 2.73 -23.90
C ILE A 37 15.61 2.45 -25.19
N THR A 38 14.30 2.72 -25.19
CA THR A 38 13.46 2.50 -26.37
C THR A 38 13.84 3.40 -27.54
N SER A 39 14.23 4.65 -27.28
CA SER A 39 14.80 5.56 -28.28
C SER A 39 16.09 5.03 -28.89
N MET A 40 17.03 4.54 -28.07
CA MET A 40 18.30 4.00 -28.55
C MET A 40 18.12 2.71 -29.35
N VAL A 41 17.30 1.78 -28.85
CA VAL A 41 16.97 0.54 -29.56
C VAL A 41 16.21 0.83 -30.85
N GLY A 42 15.24 1.74 -30.80
CA GLY A 42 14.51 2.20 -31.98
C GLY A 42 15.45 2.82 -33.00
N GLY A 43 16.35 3.70 -32.55
CA GLY A 43 17.36 4.36 -33.38
C GLY A 43 18.30 3.37 -34.08
N PHE A 44 18.65 2.29 -33.40
CA PHE A 44 19.48 1.23 -33.98
C PHE A 44 18.74 0.39 -35.04
N VAL A 45 17.47 0.06 -34.81
CA VAL A 45 16.70 -0.83 -35.69
C VAL A 45 16.07 -0.09 -36.89
N LEU A 46 15.53 1.10 -36.65
CA LEU A 46 14.72 1.89 -37.61
C LEU A 46 15.48 3.11 -38.15
N GLY A 47 16.74 3.30 -37.75
CA GLY A 47 17.53 4.49 -38.08
C GLY A 47 17.05 5.74 -37.32
N PRO A 48 17.33 6.96 -37.81
CA PRO A 48 17.08 8.20 -37.05
C PRO A 48 15.61 8.40 -36.65
N GLY A 49 14.67 7.84 -37.41
CA GLY A 49 13.24 7.89 -37.08
C GLY A 49 12.89 7.11 -35.80
N GLY A 50 13.68 6.11 -35.42
CA GLY A 50 13.46 5.32 -34.21
C GLY A 50 13.74 6.08 -32.91
N LEU A 51 14.51 7.19 -32.96
CA LEU A 51 14.69 8.06 -31.80
C LEU A 51 13.38 8.73 -31.36
N LEU A 52 12.44 8.94 -32.30
CA LEU A 52 11.13 9.52 -32.00
C LEU A 52 10.26 8.59 -31.13
N ILE A 53 10.55 7.29 -31.09
CA ILE A 53 9.82 6.34 -30.24
C ILE A 53 9.96 6.72 -28.76
N GLY A 54 11.11 7.27 -28.35
CA GLY A 54 11.30 7.75 -26.99
C GLY A 54 10.36 8.89 -26.60
N SER A 55 9.87 9.67 -27.57
CA SER A 55 8.90 10.75 -27.30
C SER A 55 7.56 10.23 -26.76
N ALA A 56 7.26 8.94 -26.95
CA ALA A 56 6.11 8.28 -26.33
C ALA A 56 6.18 8.26 -24.79
N GLY A 57 7.35 8.50 -24.18
CA GLY A 57 7.47 8.69 -22.74
C GLY A 57 6.85 10.00 -22.23
N VAL A 58 6.78 11.03 -23.08
CA VAL A 58 6.23 12.36 -22.71
C VAL A 58 4.73 12.29 -22.34
N PRO A 59 3.82 11.72 -23.15
CA PRO A 59 2.42 11.62 -22.76
C PRO A 59 2.21 10.74 -21.52
N VAL A 60 3.04 9.72 -21.31
CA VAL A 60 3.00 8.89 -20.08
C VAL A 60 3.39 9.71 -18.86
N PHE A 61 4.43 10.54 -18.97
CA PHE A 61 4.84 11.45 -17.90
C PHE A 61 3.75 12.48 -17.57
N LEU A 62 3.12 13.08 -18.59
CA LEU A 62 2.01 14.03 -18.40
C LEU A 62 0.80 13.36 -17.75
N PHE A 63 0.49 12.11 -18.12
CA PHE A 63 -0.57 11.34 -17.49
C PHE A 63 -0.30 11.12 -15.99
N PHE A 64 0.92 10.71 -15.62
CA PHE A 64 1.26 10.56 -14.19
C PHE A 64 1.24 11.88 -13.44
N ARG A 65 1.69 12.97 -14.07
CA ARG A 65 1.60 14.30 -13.48
C ARG A 65 0.14 14.69 -13.21
N HIS A 66 -0.77 14.39 -14.13
CA HIS A 66 -2.19 14.69 -13.96
C HIS A 66 -2.82 13.86 -12.83
N VAL A 67 -2.51 12.56 -12.75
CA VAL A 67 -2.99 11.68 -11.67
C VAL A 67 -2.47 12.14 -10.30
N CYS A 68 -1.22 12.60 -10.24
CA CYS A 68 -0.56 13.05 -9.01
C CYS A 68 -0.86 14.49 -8.60
N GLU A 69 -1.68 15.22 -9.34
CA GLU A 69 -2.01 16.62 -9.03
C GLU A 69 -2.80 16.77 -7.72
N THR A 70 -3.65 15.78 -7.41
CA THR A 70 -4.53 15.80 -6.23
C THR A 70 -3.89 15.18 -4.98
N ASP A 71 -3.04 14.17 -5.14
CA ASP A 71 -2.44 13.39 -4.03
C ASP A 71 -1.10 12.75 -4.47
N ASP A 72 -0.08 12.80 -3.60
CA ASP A 72 1.23 12.18 -3.83
C ASP A 72 1.20 10.64 -3.78
N GLN A 73 0.17 10.06 -3.14
CA GLN A 73 -0.06 8.60 -3.08
C GLN A 73 -1.03 8.07 -4.15
N SER A 74 -1.58 8.93 -5.01
CA SER A 74 -2.54 8.58 -6.06
C SER A 74 -2.09 7.40 -6.92
N LEU A 75 -0.83 7.37 -7.39
CA LEU A 75 -0.30 6.26 -8.19
C LEU A 75 -0.36 4.92 -7.46
N ARG A 76 -0.12 4.91 -6.14
CA ARG A 76 -0.18 3.70 -5.33
C ARG A 76 -1.62 3.19 -5.22
N LEU A 77 -2.58 4.11 -5.09
CA LEU A 77 -4.00 3.79 -5.08
C LEU A 77 -4.46 3.26 -6.44
N THR A 78 -4.09 3.92 -7.54
CA THR A 78 -4.40 3.47 -8.90
C THR A 78 -3.84 2.09 -9.19
N TRP A 79 -2.62 1.80 -8.73
CA TRP A 79 -2.02 0.47 -8.84
C TRP A 79 -2.81 -0.59 -8.06
N LEU A 80 -3.25 -0.26 -6.84
CA LEU A 80 -4.04 -1.17 -6.02
C LEU A 80 -5.41 -1.44 -6.65
N GLU A 81 -6.07 -0.42 -7.19
CA GLU A 81 -7.32 -0.56 -7.93
C GLU A 81 -7.16 -1.43 -9.16
N PHE A 82 -6.11 -1.19 -9.96
CA PHE A 82 -5.78 -2.00 -11.12
C PHE A 82 -5.55 -3.47 -10.76
N ARG A 83 -4.81 -3.72 -9.67
CA ARG A 83 -4.58 -5.07 -9.16
C ARG A 83 -5.89 -5.73 -8.72
N CYS A 84 -6.71 -5.04 -7.94
CA CYS A 84 -8.02 -5.54 -7.51
C CYS A 84 -8.92 -5.84 -8.72
N TRP A 85 -8.91 -5.00 -9.75
CA TRP A 85 -9.64 -5.22 -10.99
C TRP A 85 -9.16 -6.46 -11.74
N LEU A 86 -7.83 -6.71 -11.78
CA LEU A 86 -7.26 -7.90 -12.38
C LEU A 86 -7.61 -9.17 -11.60
N ASP A 87 -7.49 -9.13 -10.27
CA ASP A 87 -7.80 -10.27 -9.41
C ASP A 87 -9.31 -10.58 -9.43
N ARG A 88 -10.18 -9.56 -9.51
CA ARG A 88 -11.63 -9.70 -9.71
C ARG A 88 -12.01 -10.48 -10.98
N ARG A 89 -11.17 -10.44 -12.02
CA ARG A 89 -11.39 -11.24 -13.23
C ARG A 89 -11.07 -12.73 -13.02
N ARG A 90 -10.21 -13.07 -12.06
CA ARG A 90 -9.80 -14.45 -11.75
C ARG A 90 -10.71 -15.14 -10.75
N VAL A 91 -11.33 -14.39 -9.84
CA VAL A 91 -12.18 -14.94 -8.77
C VAL A 91 -13.64 -14.99 -9.23
N SER A 92 -14.19 -16.19 -9.36
CA SER A 92 -15.62 -16.41 -9.66
C SER A 92 -16.53 -16.42 -8.42
N VAL A 93 -15.94 -16.41 -7.22
CA VAL A 93 -16.65 -16.54 -5.95
C VAL A 93 -17.25 -15.18 -5.54
N PHE A 94 -18.43 -15.18 -4.91
CA PHE A 94 -19.19 -13.99 -4.49
C PHE A 94 -19.64 -13.06 -5.63
N GLY A 95 -20.14 -13.61 -6.74
CA GLY A 95 -20.84 -12.82 -7.77
C GLY A 95 -19.95 -11.79 -8.48
N ARG A 96 -18.66 -12.09 -8.64
CA ARG A 96 -17.62 -11.15 -9.11
C ARG A 96 -17.44 -9.95 -8.19
N THR A 97 -17.78 -9.99 -6.91
CA THR A 97 -17.44 -8.90 -5.98
C THR A 97 -16.05 -9.19 -5.43
N TYR A 98 -15.10 -8.25 -5.56
CA TYR A 98 -13.78 -8.41 -4.94
C TYR A 98 -13.89 -8.12 -3.45
N THR A 99 -14.59 -9.00 -2.74
CA THR A 99 -14.70 -8.95 -1.28
C THR A 99 -13.39 -9.44 -0.70
N LEU A 100 -12.66 -8.54 -0.03
CA LEU A 100 -11.63 -8.90 0.94
C LEU A 100 -12.31 -9.53 2.17
N ALA A 101 -12.97 -10.67 1.95
CA ALA A 101 -13.43 -11.50 3.04
C ALA A 101 -12.19 -12.11 3.67
N PRO A 102 -12.03 -12.04 5.00
CA PRO A 102 -10.96 -12.75 5.62
C PRO A 102 -11.22 -14.25 5.49
N MET A 103 -10.69 -14.90 4.45
CA MET A 103 -10.89 -16.35 4.25
C MET A 103 -10.34 -17.22 5.39
N ARG A 104 -9.58 -16.62 6.33
CA ARG A 104 -8.91 -17.29 7.45
C ARG A 104 -9.13 -16.67 8.82
N TYR A 105 -9.78 -15.52 8.92
CA TYR A 105 -10.05 -14.92 10.24
C TYR A 105 -11.19 -15.71 10.88
N GLY A 106 -11.00 -16.21 12.10
CA GLY A 106 -12.00 -17.07 12.75
C GLY A 106 -11.72 -18.57 12.70
N ARG A 107 -10.87 -19.05 11.79
CA ARG A 107 -10.75 -20.50 11.53
C ARG A 107 -9.70 -21.20 12.40
N ASP A 108 -8.60 -20.52 12.72
CA ASP A 108 -7.53 -21.06 13.56
C ASP A 108 -7.39 -20.20 14.81
N LEU A 109 -7.47 -20.84 15.99
CA LEU A 109 -7.20 -20.21 17.29
C LEU A 109 -5.81 -19.54 17.32
N ASP A 110 -4.84 -20.15 16.63
CA ASP A 110 -3.48 -19.61 16.45
C ASP A 110 -3.46 -18.22 15.81
N VAL A 111 -4.39 -17.91 14.92
CA VAL A 111 -4.46 -16.58 14.27
C VAL A 111 -4.94 -15.52 15.27
N TYR A 112 -5.81 -15.89 16.22
CA TYR A 112 -6.22 -15.00 17.31
C TYR A 112 -5.11 -14.82 18.33
N THR A 113 -4.51 -15.92 18.79
CA THR A 113 -3.49 -15.91 19.84
C THR A 113 -2.18 -15.28 19.36
N ARG A 114 -1.91 -15.24 18.05
CA ARG A 114 -0.72 -14.61 17.45
C ARG A 114 -0.55 -13.14 17.82
N SER A 115 -1.65 -12.40 18.00
CA SER A 115 -1.60 -10.99 18.39
C SER A 115 -1.25 -10.82 19.87
N PHE A 116 -1.55 -11.84 20.68
CA PHE A 116 -1.30 -11.88 22.11
C PHE A 116 0.02 -12.59 22.46
N SER A 117 0.62 -13.34 21.53
CA SER A 117 1.80 -14.17 21.78
C SER A 117 3.13 -13.42 21.92
N ARG A 118 3.11 -12.08 22.00
CA ARG A 118 4.33 -11.27 22.16
C ARG A 118 4.22 -10.27 23.32
N GLY A 119 5.17 -10.38 24.25
CA GLY A 119 5.48 -9.33 25.24
C GLY A 119 4.34 -9.00 26.20
N ARG A 120 4.13 -7.70 26.45
CA ARG A 120 3.19 -7.14 27.44
C ARG A 120 1.71 -7.46 27.16
N ASP A 121 1.39 -7.90 25.95
CA ASP A 121 0.02 -8.21 25.55
C ASP A 121 -0.44 -9.60 26.05
N LEU A 122 0.51 -10.49 26.36
CA LEU A 122 0.27 -11.79 26.98
C LEU A 122 -0.16 -11.63 28.45
N GLU A 123 0.57 -10.83 29.22
CA GLU A 123 0.26 -10.53 30.63
C GLU A 123 -1.12 -9.89 30.79
N ARG A 124 -1.48 -8.97 29.87
CA ARG A 124 -2.80 -8.33 29.85
C ARG A 124 -3.92 -9.31 29.53
N PHE A 125 -3.67 -10.24 28.61
CA PHE A 125 -4.62 -11.27 28.24
C PHE A 125 -4.87 -12.25 29.40
N GLU A 126 -3.81 -12.67 30.10
CA GLU A 126 -3.91 -13.52 31.28
C GLU A 126 -4.69 -12.83 32.41
N ALA A 127 -4.42 -11.54 32.66
CA ALA A 127 -5.15 -10.75 33.64
C ALA A 127 -6.64 -10.60 33.30
N LEU A 128 -6.97 -10.38 32.01
CA LEU A 128 -8.36 -10.34 31.55
C LEU A 128 -9.05 -11.70 31.73
N ARG A 129 -8.37 -12.78 31.34
CA ARG A 129 -8.90 -14.15 31.48
C ARG A 129 -9.22 -14.48 32.94
N GLN A 130 -8.33 -14.13 33.86
CA GLN A 130 -8.55 -14.33 35.29
C GLN A 130 -9.77 -13.56 35.80
N ARG A 131 -9.98 -12.32 35.35
CA ARG A 131 -11.16 -11.53 35.73
C ARG A 131 -12.46 -12.14 35.22
N LEU A 132 -12.47 -12.63 33.98
CA LEU A 132 -13.65 -13.25 33.40
C LEU A 132 -14.01 -14.58 34.07
N LEU A 133 -13.01 -15.37 34.44
CA LEU A 133 -13.22 -16.61 35.19
C LEU A 133 -13.72 -16.34 36.62
N ALA A 134 -13.13 -15.36 37.30
CA ALA A 134 -13.59 -14.95 38.63
C ALA A 134 -15.04 -14.45 38.61
N GLN A 135 -15.41 -13.66 37.59
CA GLN A 135 -16.78 -13.19 37.42
C GLN A 135 -17.75 -14.35 37.13
N ALA A 136 -17.33 -15.34 36.34
CA ALA A 136 -18.15 -16.53 36.06
C ALA A 136 -18.34 -17.42 37.30
N GLU A 137 -17.32 -17.53 38.17
CA GLU A 137 -17.44 -18.22 39.46
C GLU A 137 -18.36 -17.45 40.43
N GLU A 138 -18.26 -16.11 40.47
CA GLU A 138 -19.18 -15.26 41.27
C GLU A 138 -20.64 -15.38 40.79
N ASP A 139 -20.88 -15.48 39.48
CA ASP A 139 -22.22 -15.67 38.89
C ASP A 139 -22.77 -17.11 39.08
N GLU A 140 -21.93 -18.11 39.37
CA GLU A 140 -22.35 -19.50 39.66
C GLU A 140 -22.68 -19.73 41.15
N ASP A 141 -22.16 -18.88 42.04
CA ASP A 141 -22.37 -18.95 43.50
C ASP A 141 -23.57 -18.10 44.00
N GLU A 142 -24.21 -17.28 43.14
CA GLU A 142 -25.50 -16.57 43.38
C GLU A 142 -26.73 -17.37 42.93
#